data_AF-A0A2G9XQ35-F1
#
_entry.id   AF-A0A2G9XQ35-F1
#
_cell.length_a   1.000
_cell.length_b   1.000
_cell.length_c   1.000
_cell.angle_alpha   90.00
_cell.angle_beta   90.00
_cell.angle_gamma   90.00
#
_symmetry.space_group_name_H-M   'P 1'
#
loop_
_entity.id
_entity.type
_entity.pdbx_description
1 polymer ?
#
loop_
_entity_poly.entity_id
_entity_poly.type
_entity_poly.pdbx_seq_one_letter_code
_entity_poly.pdbx_strand_id
1 'polypeptide(L)' 'MGLLNLLIRDPAAFLLLAVPLLYSIVIHELAHGWVAYRMGDPTAKLLGRLSLNPLKHLDPVGTL' A
#
# COMPACT_ATOMS: atom_id res chain seq x y z
N MET A 1 -1.00 9.22 -22.51
CA MET A 1 -0.83 7.86 -21.98
C MET A 1 -0.55 7.97 -20.50
N GLY A 2 -1.51 7.67 -19.63
CA GLY A 2 -1.35 7.83 -18.19
C GLY A 2 -2.51 7.17 -17.46
N LEU A 3 -2.30 6.81 -16.19
CA LEU A 3 -3.28 6.09 -15.38
C LEU A 3 -4.63 6.84 -15.30
N LEU A 4 -4.61 8.18 -15.24
CA LEU A 4 -5.83 9.00 -15.24
C LEU A 4 -6.62 8.90 -16.57
N ASN A 5 -5.93 8.82 -17.71
CA ASN A 5 -6.60 8.65 -18.99
C ASN A 5 -7.13 7.22 -19.17
N LEU A 6 -6.43 6.23 -18.62
CA LEU A 6 -6.91 4.85 -18.53
C LEU A 6 -8.19 4.77 -17.71
N LEU A 7 -8.25 5.44 -16.55
CA LEU A 7 -9.45 5.47 -15.71
C LEU A 7 -10.70 5.96 -16.47
N ILE A 8 -10.56 6.98 -17.33
CA ILE A 8 -11.69 7.56 -18.05
C ILE A 8 -12.06 6.74 -19.30
N ARG A 9 -11.06 6.22 -20.03
CA ARG A 9 -11.29 5.56 -21.33
C ARG A 9 -11.50 4.05 -21.22
N ASP A 10 -10.88 3.40 -20.25
CA ASP A 10 -10.95 1.96 -20.01
C ASP A 10 -10.80 1.67 -18.50
N PRO A 11 -11.90 1.81 -17.72
CA PRO A 11 -11.88 1.59 -16.28
C PRO A 11 -11.46 0.17 -15.89
N ALA A 12 -11.72 -0.82 -16.74
CA ALA A 12 -11.35 -2.20 -16.49
C ALA A 12 -9.83 -2.38 -16.54
N ALA A 13 -9.19 -1.87 -17.60
CA ALA A 13 -7.72 -1.87 -17.71
C ALA A 13 -7.06 -1.06 -16.59
N PHE A 14 -7.68 0.04 -16.16
CA PHE A 14 -7.21 0.78 -14.99
C PHE A 14 -7.21 -0.08 -13.73
N LEU A 15 -8.31 -0.76 -13.40
CA LEU A 15 -8.39 -1.61 -12.21
C LEU A 15 -7.41 -2.78 -12.25
N LEU A 16 -7.20 -3.38 -13.42
CA LEU A 16 -6.21 -4.45 -13.62
C LEU A 16 -4.78 -4.01 -13.28
N LEU A 17 -4.46 -2.72 -13.44
CA LEU A 17 -3.15 -2.16 -13.08
C LEU A 17 -3.12 -1.61 -11.65
N ALA A 18 -4.17 -0.90 -11.24
CA ALA A 18 -4.22 -0.20 -9.96
C ALA A 18 -4.23 -1.16 -8.76
N VAL A 19 -4.94 -2.29 -8.87
CA VAL A 19 -5.04 -3.26 -7.75
C VAL A 19 -3.70 -3.91 -7.44
N PRO A 20 -2.96 -4.51 -8.40
CA PRO A 20 -1.63 -5.05 -8.13
C PRO A 20 -0.64 -3.98 -7.66
N LEU A 21 -0.70 -2.77 -8.22
CA LEU A 21 0.17 -1.66 -7.82
C LEU A 21 -0.06 -1.28 -6.35
N LEU A 22 -1.33 -1.19 -5.92
CA LEU A 22 -1.69 -0.92 -4.54
C LEU A 22 -1.13 -2.00 -3.60
N TYR A 23 -1.33 -3.27 -3.93
CA TYR A 23 -0.81 -4.37 -3.11
C TYR A 23 0.72 -4.45 -3.13
N SER A 24 1.38 -4.07 -4.22
CA SER A 24 2.85 -3.97 -4.27
C SER A 24 3.37 -2.98 -3.24
N ILE A 25 2.71 -1.84 -3.07
CA ILE A 25 3.06 -0.84 -2.05
C ILE A 25 2.80 -1.38 -0.65
N VAL A 26 1.64 -2.01 -0.42
CA VAL A 26 1.31 -2.61 0.89
C VAL A 26 2.35 -3.65 1.30
N ILE A 27 2.75 -4.54 0.39
CA ILE A 27 3.75 -5.57 0.67
C ILE A 27 5.14 -4.93 0.92
N HIS A 28 5.49 -3.88 0.19
CA HIS A 28 6.74 -3.14 0.40
C HIS A 28 6.81 -2.55 1.82
N GLU A 29 5.77 -1.85 2.26
CA GLU A 29 5.71 -1.23 3.58
C GLU A 29 5.62 -2.28 4.70
N LEU A 30 4.86 -3.35 4.48
CA LEU A 30 4.80 -4.48 5.41
C LEU A 30 6.18 -5.11 5.59
N ALA A 31 6.97 -5.24 4.51
CA ALA A 31 8.32 -5.80 4.60
C ALA A 31 9.24 -4.91 5.45
N HIS A 32 9.20 -3.58 5.26
CA HIS A 32 9.93 -2.64 6.11
C HIS A 32 9.52 -2.77 7.58
N GLY A 33 8.20 -2.71 7.84
CA GLY A 33 7.67 -2.85 9.20
C GLY A 33 8.00 -4.19 9.84
N TRP A 34 8.02 -5.27 9.05
CA TRP A 34 8.37 -6.60 9.54
C TRP A 34 9.85 -6.68 9.91
N VAL A 35 10.76 -6.18 9.06
CA VAL A 35 12.19 -6.14 9.37
C VAL A 35 12.43 -5.25 10.61
N ALA A 36 11.83 -4.07 10.68
CA ALA A 36 11.93 -3.18 11.84
C ALA A 36 11.46 -3.86 13.13
N TYR A 37 10.33 -4.56 13.09
CA TYR A 37 9.83 -5.34 14.22
C TYR A 37 10.79 -6.44 14.66
N ARG A 38 11.41 -7.15 13.70
CA ARG A 38 12.43 -8.17 13.98
C ARG A 38 13.71 -7.57 14.56
N MET A 39 14.01 -6.32 14.24
CA MET A 39 15.15 -5.56 14.78
C MET A 39 14.81 -4.81 16.08
N GLY A 40 13.60 -4.99 16.62
CA GLY A 40 13.20 -4.47 17.91
C GLY A 40 12.41 -3.16 17.90
N ASP A 41 12.05 -2.62 16.73
CA ASP A 41 11.14 -1.47 16.62
C ASP A 41 9.67 -1.93 16.53
N PRO A 42 8.86 -1.77 17.59
CA PRO A 42 7.48 -2.23 17.59
C PRO A 42 6.50 -1.27 16.91
N THR A 43 6.93 -0.12 16.38
CA THR A 43 6.04 0.97 15.93
C THR A 43 5.00 0.50 14.92
N ALA A 44 5.42 -0.13 13.81
CA ALA A 44 4.49 -0.62 12.79
C ALA A 44 3.50 -1.68 13.34
N LYS A 45 3.96 -2.50 14.30
CA LYS A 45 3.10 -3.50 14.94
C LYS A 45 2.06 -2.85 15.85
N LEU A 46 2.47 -1.89 16.68
CA LEU A 46 1.59 -1.18 17.61
C LEU A 46 0.54 -0.35 16.89
N LEU A 47 0.90 0.24 15.74
CA LEU A 47 -0.03 0.96 14.87
C LEU A 47 -0.95 0.02 14.06
N GLY A 48 -0.78 -1.30 14.16
CA GLY A 48 -1.55 -2.28 13.39
C GLY A 48 -1.27 -2.24 11.88
N ARG A 49 -0.11 -1.72 11.48
CA ARG A 49 0.34 -1.58 10.09
C ARG A 49 1.02 -2.85 9.55
N LEU A 50 1.31 -3.86 10.39
CA LEU A 50 1.72 -5.19 9.92
C LEU A 50 0.51 -5.98 9.38
N SER A 51 -0.08 -5.51 8.30
CA SER A 51 -1.33 -6.04 7.72
C SER A 51 -1.28 -6.02 6.20
N LEU A 52 -1.99 -6.93 5.52
CA LEU A 52 -2.20 -6.83 4.07
C LEU A 52 -3.40 -5.96 3.71
N ASN A 53 -4.09 -5.39 4.70
CA ASN A 53 -5.20 -4.48 4.48
C ASN A 53 -4.67 -3.11 4.01
N PRO A 54 -4.94 -2.67 2.76
CA PRO A 54 -4.44 -1.40 2.25
C PRO A 54 -4.92 -0.21 3.08
N LEU A 55 -6.12 -0.30 3.66
CA LEU A 55 -6.71 0.77 4.48
C LEU A 55 -5.92 1.05 5.75
N LYS A 56 -5.11 0.10 6.23
CA LYS A 56 -4.24 0.27 7.41
C LYS A 56 -2.98 1.09 7.11
N HIS A 57 -2.71 1.39 5.84
CA HIS A 57 -1.52 2.09 5.36
C HIS A 57 -1.84 3.48 4.80
N LEU A 58 -3.11 3.89 4.82
CA LEU A 58 -3.54 5.21 4.36
C LEU A 58 -3.54 6.16 5.55
N ASP A 59 -2.76 7.25 5.49
CA ASP A 59 -2.90 8.37 6.40
C ASP A 59 -3.53 9.59 5.69
N PRO A 60 -4.38 10.38 6.38
CA PRO A 60 -5.02 11.54 5.77
C PRO A 60 -4.05 12.67 5.36
N VAL A 61 -2.85 12.67 5.95
CA VAL A 61 -1.81 13.68 5.71
C VAL A 61 -0.82 13.23 4.62
N GLY A 62 -0.81 11.94 4.27
CA GLY A 62 0.12 11.34 3.30
C GLY A 62 0.08 9.82 3.34
N THR A 63 0.76 9.14 2.41
CA THR A 63 0.98 7.68 2.52
C THR A 63 2.39 7.47 3.07
N LEU A 64 2.47 7.43 4.41
CA LEU A 64 3.57 7.05 5.33
C LEU A 64 3.43 7.83 6.65
#